data_AF-A0A7K4IMX0-F1
#
_entry.id   AF-A0A7K4IMX0-F1
#
_cell.length_a   1.000
_cell.length_b   1.000
_cell.length_c   1.000
_cell.angle_alpha   90.00
_cell.angle_beta   90.00
_cell.angle_gamma   90.00
#
_symmetry.space_group_name_H-M   'P 1'
#
loop_
_entity.id
_entity.type
_entity.pdbx_description
1 polymer ?
#
loop_
_entity_poly.entity_id
_entity_poly.type
_entity_poly.pdbx_seq_one_letter_code
_entity_poly.pdbx_strand_id
1 'polypeptide(L)'
;MNRKKICVAIPASVVSDIPHLREKTSKIGFIGRATAIFRVNEIIVYSDNLKVDQKTEMSLIALLLSYMETPQYLRRRLFRLRPQLRYVGILPPLRTPHHPLNRRIKSLKIGEYREGITLSRTSEGTLTDIGVEEPALISNKQLPLNQRVTTRITKIGKHVEVTLAERDEIPSYWGYKVTVERNSIGKFARTRGFGLVIATSKYGVPFANVA
;
A
#
# COMPACT_ATOMS: atom_id res chain seq x y z
N MET A 1 4.17 21.45 -6.71
CA MET A 1 5.05 21.33 -5.52
C MET A 1 5.68 19.96 -5.52
N ASN A 2 7.02 19.88 -5.58
CA ASN A 2 7.76 18.62 -5.60
C ASN A 2 7.64 17.94 -4.21
N ARG A 3 6.66 17.04 -4.03
CA ARG A 3 6.46 16.33 -2.77
C ARG A 3 7.63 15.37 -2.56
N LYS A 4 8.45 15.62 -1.54
CA LYS A 4 9.51 14.70 -1.13
C LYS A 4 8.88 13.35 -0.78
N LYS A 5 9.31 12.28 -1.46
CA LYS A 5 8.86 10.91 -1.19
C LYS A 5 9.70 10.34 -0.04
N ILE A 6 9.03 9.76 0.96
CA ILE A 6 9.69 9.15 2.13
C ILE A 6 9.69 7.63 1.94
N CYS A 7 10.87 7.02 1.98
CA CYS A 7 11.03 5.58 1.95
C CYS A 7 11.59 5.11 3.30
N VAL A 8 11.05 4.02 3.84
CA VAL A 8 11.56 3.38 5.07
C VAL A 8 12.03 1.97 4.71
N ALA A 9 13.28 1.66 5.03
CA ALA A 9 13.83 0.32 4.88
C ALA A 9 13.77 -0.42 6.22
N ILE A 10 13.24 -1.65 6.22
CA ILE A 10 13.16 -2.52 7.40
C ILE A 10 13.79 -3.90 7.11
N PRO A 11 14.57 -4.45 8.05
CA PRO A 11 15.17 -5.76 7.90
C PRO A 11 14.13 -6.86 8.05
N ALA A 12 14.32 -7.97 7.35
CA ALA A 12 13.48 -9.16 7.48
C ALA A 12 13.56 -9.79 8.88
N SER A 13 14.71 -9.65 9.56
CA SER A 13 14.92 -10.10 10.94
C SER A 13 14.03 -9.40 11.97
N VAL A 14 13.30 -8.35 11.62
CA VAL A 14 12.38 -7.66 12.54
C VAL A 14 11.30 -8.59 13.11
N VAL A 15 11.07 -9.76 12.52
CA VAL A 15 10.16 -10.80 13.05
C VAL A 15 10.82 -12.17 13.22
N SER A 16 12.15 -12.28 13.12
CA SER A 16 12.82 -13.59 13.19
C SER A 16 12.85 -14.18 14.60
N ASP A 17 12.82 -13.33 15.63
CA ASP A 17 12.81 -13.69 17.04
C ASP A 17 11.43 -14.15 17.55
N ILE A 18 10.39 -14.01 16.73
CA ILE A 18 9.00 -14.28 17.12
C ILE A 18 8.56 -15.62 16.54
N PRO A 19 8.22 -16.62 17.36
CA PRO A 19 7.82 -17.93 16.85
C PRO A 19 6.39 -17.92 16.27
N HIS A 20 5.46 -17.21 16.91
CA HIS A 20 4.05 -17.31 16.60
C HIS A 20 3.58 -16.30 15.55
N LEU A 21 2.85 -16.77 14.53
CA LEU A 21 2.30 -15.94 13.44
C LEU A 21 1.41 -14.80 13.95
N ARG A 22 0.66 -15.02 15.03
CA ARG A 22 -0.20 -13.98 15.64
C ARG A 22 0.62 -12.79 16.12
N GLU A 23 1.73 -13.04 16.81
CA GLU A 23 2.63 -11.99 17.30
C GLU A 23 3.38 -11.31 16.15
N LYS A 24 3.85 -12.07 15.14
CA LYS A 24 4.43 -11.50 13.91
C LYS A 24 3.44 -10.55 13.24
N THR A 25 2.18 -10.96 13.14
CA THR A 25 1.09 -10.16 12.55
C THR A 25 0.89 -8.85 13.31
N SER A 26 0.89 -8.90 14.65
CA SER A 26 0.76 -7.71 15.49
C SER A 26 1.93 -6.73 15.29
N LYS A 27 3.18 -7.23 15.35
CA LYS A 27 4.40 -6.40 15.16
C LYS A 27 4.44 -5.74 13.78
N ILE A 28 4.16 -6.50 12.72
CA ILE A 28 4.06 -5.97 11.36
C ILE A 28 2.91 -4.96 11.24
N GLY A 29 1.79 -5.22 11.94
CA GLY A 29 0.67 -4.30 12.07
C GLY A 29 1.07 -2.92 12.60
N PHE A 30 1.87 -2.88 13.66
CA PHE A 30 2.37 -1.62 14.22
C PHE A 30 3.31 -0.88 13.27
N ILE A 31 4.19 -1.60 12.56
CA ILE A 31 5.05 -1.02 11.51
C ILE A 31 4.19 -0.38 10.42
N GLY A 32 3.21 -1.11 9.90
CA GLY A 32 2.29 -0.61 8.87
C GLY A 32 1.48 0.61 9.33
N ARG A 33 1.07 0.67 10.60
CA ARG A 33 0.38 1.84 11.16
C ARG A 33 1.30 3.05 11.32
N ALA A 34 2.49 2.86 11.89
CA ALA A 34 3.44 3.95 12.11
C ALA A 34 3.84 4.61 10.79
N THR A 35 4.18 3.79 9.79
CA THR A 35 4.51 4.27 8.43
C THR A 35 3.36 5.04 7.79
N ALA A 36 2.11 4.62 7.97
CA ALA A 36 0.94 5.37 7.49
C ALA A 36 0.75 6.72 8.20
N ILE A 37 0.96 6.78 9.53
CA ILE A 37 0.88 8.03 10.32
C ILE A 37 1.88 9.06 9.79
N PHE A 38 3.13 8.64 9.56
CA PHE A 38 4.19 9.50 9.05
C PHE A 38 4.19 9.65 7.52
N ARG A 39 3.12 9.20 6.84
CA ARG A 39 2.90 9.36 5.39
C ARG A 39 4.06 8.82 4.52
N VAL A 40 4.66 7.71 4.95
CA VAL A 40 5.70 6.99 4.19
C VAL A 40 5.14 6.54 2.84
N ASN A 41 5.88 6.74 1.75
CA ASN A 41 5.46 6.37 0.40
C ASN A 41 5.87 4.96 -0.01
N GLU A 42 6.97 4.45 0.53
CA GLU A 42 7.46 3.10 0.24
C GLU A 42 8.06 2.46 1.50
N ILE A 43 7.70 1.20 1.75
CA ILE A 43 8.35 0.34 2.73
C ILE A 43 9.19 -0.68 1.97
N ILE A 44 10.50 -0.65 2.17
CA ILE A 44 11.45 -1.56 1.55
C ILE A 44 11.81 -2.64 2.57
N VAL A 45 11.43 -3.88 2.30
CA VAL A 45 11.78 -5.04 3.13
C VAL A 45 13.03 -5.69 2.55
N TYR A 46 14.12 -5.69 3.29
CA TYR A 46 15.41 -6.22 2.82
C TYR A 46 15.91 -7.38 3.67
N SER A 47 16.72 -8.25 3.07
CA SER A 47 17.42 -9.30 3.81
C SER A 47 18.67 -8.71 4.45
N ASP A 48 18.79 -8.87 5.77
CA ASP A 48 19.87 -8.34 6.58
C ASP A 48 20.85 -9.42 7.07
N ASN A 49 20.51 -10.70 6.88
CA ASN A 49 21.37 -11.81 7.22
C ASN A 49 21.60 -12.71 5.99
N LEU A 50 22.80 -12.61 5.40
CA LEU A 50 23.17 -13.40 4.21
C LEU A 50 23.35 -14.90 4.48
N LYS A 51 23.45 -15.31 5.75
CA LYS A 51 23.64 -16.72 6.13
C LYS A 51 22.32 -17.47 6.29
N VAL A 52 21.19 -16.78 6.32
CA VAL A 52 19.87 -17.34 6.60
C VAL A 52 18.93 -16.99 5.45
N ASP A 53 18.16 -17.96 4.94
CA ASP A 53 17.13 -17.67 3.94
C ASP A 53 15.94 -16.96 4.61
N GLN A 54 15.87 -15.64 4.46
CA GLN A 54 14.81 -14.80 5.02
C GLN A 54 13.64 -14.56 4.05
N LYS A 55 13.54 -15.29 2.93
CA LYS A 55 12.45 -15.09 1.95
C LYS A 55 11.07 -15.23 2.56
N THR A 56 10.89 -16.15 3.50
CA THR A 56 9.60 -16.39 4.15
C THR A 56 9.16 -15.18 4.98
N GLU A 57 10.05 -14.64 5.80
CA GLU A 57 9.85 -13.43 6.60
C GLU A 57 9.57 -12.24 5.70
N MET A 58 10.40 -12.02 4.67
CA MET A 58 10.22 -10.92 3.72
C MET A 58 8.85 -11.00 3.04
N SER A 59 8.46 -12.18 2.59
CA SER A 59 7.17 -12.42 1.94
C SER A 59 6.00 -12.21 2.90
N LEU A 60 6.13 -12.62 4.16
CA LEU A 60 5.12 -12.41 5.20
C LEU A 60 4.94 -10.93 5.52
N ILE A 61 6.04 -10.20 5.74
CA ILE A 61 6.03 -8.75 5.99
C ILE A 61 5.39 -8.04 4.79
N ALA A 62 5.84 -8.34 3.57
CA ALA A 62 5.32 -7.72 2.37
C ALA A 62 3.82 -7.98 2.17
N LEU A 63 3.39 -9.22 2.41
CA LEU A 63 1.99 -9.64 2.30
C LEU A 63 1.10 -8.90 3.30
N LEU A 64 1.50 -8.84 4.58
CA LEU A 64 0.69 -8.22 5.63
C LEU A 64 0.63 -6.70 5.48
N LEU A 65 1.75 -6.04 5.16
CA LEU A 65 1.77 -4.60 4.90
C LEU A 65 0.91 -4.25 3.66
N SER A 66 1.02 -5.04 2.59
CA SER A 66 0.18 -4.83 1.39
C SER A 66 -1.31 -5.06 1.68
N TYR A 67 -1.64 -6.05 2.50
CA TYR A 67 -3.00 -6.29 2.96
C TYR A 67 -3.55 -5.10 3.77
N MET A 68 -2.73 -4.54 4.66
CA MET A 68 -3.10 -3.37 5.46
C MET A 68 -3.37 -2.15 4.60
N GLU A 69 -2.47 -1.85 3.65
CA GLU A 69 -2.59 -0.70 2.74
C GLU A 69 -3.75 -0.83 1.74
N THR A 70 -4.16 -2.06 1.42
CA THR A 70 -5.25 -2.26 0.47
C THR A 70 -6.59 -1.86 1.11
N PRO A 71 -7.42 -1.04 0.43
CA PRO A 71 -8.75 -0.69 0.92
C PRO A 71 -9.65 -1.90 1.15
N GLN A 72 -10.49 -1.82 2.19
CA GLN A 72 -11.24 -2.97 2.69
C GLN A 72 -12.11 -3.66 1.63
N TYR A 73 -12.75 -2.89 0.74
CA TYR A 73 -13.61 -3.42 -0.33
C TYR A 73 -12.84 -4.19 -1.41
N LEU A 74 -11.54 -3.93 -1.59
CA LEU A 74 -10.70 -4.64 -2.56
C LEU A 74 -10.03 -5.89 -1.98
N ARG A 75 -9.88 -5.97 -0.65
CA ARG A 75 -9.11 -7.05 0.00
C ARG A 75 -9.58 -8.44 -0.38
N ARG A 76 -10.90 -8.68 -0.40
CA ARG A 76 -11.47 -10.00 -0.71
C ARG A 76 -11.13 -10.48 -2.12
N ARG A 77 -11.01 -9.56 -3.09
CA ARG A 77 -10.67 -9.89 -4.48
C ARG A 77 -9.16 -10.06 -4.66
N LEU A 78 -8.36 -9.17 -4.07
CA LEU A 78 -6.90 -9.15 -4.24
C LEU A 78 -6.17 -10.19 -3.40
N PHE A 79 -6.71 -10.53 -2.22
CA PHE A 79 -6.12 -11.48 -1.30
C PHE A 79 -7.02 -12.71 -1.18
N ARG A 80 -6.61 -13.79 -1.85
CA ARG A 80 -7.19 -15.12 -1.65
C ARG A 80 -6.97 -15.58 -0.21
N LEU A 81 -7.76 -16.57 0.23
CA LEU A 81 -7.55 -17.24 1.51
C LEU A 81 -6.14 -17.83 1.57
N ARG A 82 -5.35 -17.39 2.55
CA ARG A 82 -3.96 -17.78 2.75
C ARG A 82 -3.71 -18.03 4.24
N PRO A 83 -3.01 -19.10 4.63
CA PRO A 83 -2.70 -19.37 6.04
C PRO A 83 -1.98 -18.21 6.74
N GLN A 84 -1.12 -17.49 6.01
CA GLN A 84 -0.40 -16.32 6.52
C GLN A 84 -1.33 -15.17 6.93
N LEU A 85 -2.56 -15.12 6.39
CA LEU A 85 -3.55 -14.09 6.69
C LEU A 85 -4.52 -14.50 7.80
N ARG A 86 -4.33 -15.66 8.45
CA ARG A 86 -5.25 -16.18 9.49
C ARG A 86 -5.56 -15.18 10.60
N TYR A 87 -4.57 -14.35 10.98
CA TYR A 87 -4.68 -13.41 12.09
C TYR A 87 -4.84 -11.95 11.65
N VAL A 88 -5.20 -11.67 10.38
CA VAL A 88 -5.35 -10.27 9.92
C VAL A 88 -6.42 -9.46 10.67
N GLY A 89 -7.34 -10.14 11.37
CA GLY A 89 -8.36 -9.49 12.21
C GLY A 89 -7.80 -8.69 13.39
N ILE A 90 -6.55 -8.95 13.83
CA ILE A 90 -5.89 -8.19 14.90
C ILE A 90 -5.07 -7.01 14.38
N LEU A 91 -4.97 -6.83 13.05
CA LEU A 91 -4.20 -5.72 12.48
C LEU A 91 -4.85 -4.38 12.85
N PRO A 92 -4.08 -3.39 13.30
CA PRO A 92 -4.63 -2.09 13.62
C PRO A 92 -5.12 -1.36 12.34
N PRO A 93 -6.20 -0.56 12.42
CA PRO A 93 -6.69 0.17 11.26
C PRO A 93 -5.72 1.30 10.86
N LEU A 94 -5.56 1.52 9.55
CA LEU A 94 -4.75 2.64 9.02
C LEU A 94 -5.52 3.97 8.97
N ARG A 95 -6.82 3.94 8.64
CA ARG A 95 -7.69 5.12 8.49
C ARG A 95 -7.10 6.22 7.59
N THR A 96 -6.42 5.83 6.51
CA THR A 96 -5.83 6.75 5.53
C THR A 96 -6.86 7.20 4.49
N PRO A 97 -6.64 8.32 3.76
CA PRO A 97 -7.62 8.86 2.82
C PRO A 97 -8.14 7.87 1.76
N HIS A 98 -7.28 6.94 1.30
CA HIS A 98 -7.65 5.93 0.32
C HIS A 98 -8.45 4.75 0.91
N HIS A 99 -8.76 4.76 2.22
CA HIS A 99 -9.67 3.82 2.91
C HIS A 99 -11.01 4.50 3.24
N PRO A 100 -11.83 4.85 2.25
CA PRO A 100 -13.12 5.46 2.49
C PRO A 100 -14.06 4.50 3.23
N LEU A 101 -14.77 5.01 4.22
CA LEU A 101 -15.82 4.28 4.94
C LEU A 101 -17.16 4.31 4.19
N ASN A 102 -17.37 5.35 3.38
CA ASN A 102 -18.60 5.59 2.66
C ASN A 102 -18.68 4.72 1.40
N ARG A 103 -19.71 3.88 1.36
CA ARG A 103 -19.99 2.91 0.27
C ARG A 103 -21.20 3.27 -0.59
N ARG A 104 -21.85 4.41 -0.33
CA ARG A 104 -23.07 4.82 -1.05
C ARG A 104 -22.73 5.76 -2.20
N ILE A 105 -23.36 5.56 -3.36
CA ILE A 105 -23.16 6.44 -4.52
C ILE A 105 -23.52 7.89 -4.18
N LYS A 106 -24.60 8.10 -3.42
CA LYS A 106 -25.06 9.43 -2.96
C LYS A 106 -24.05 10.22 -2.14
N SER A 107 -23.02 9.55 -1.60
CA SER A 107 -21.99 10.17 -0.77
C SER A 107 -20.70 10.50 -1.53
N LEU A 108 -20.64 10.12 -2.82
CA LEU A 108 -19.50 10.43 -3.69
C LEU A 108 -19.46 11.92 -4.02
N LYS A 109 -18.25 12.43 -4.26
CA LYS A 109 -18.04 13.79 -4.75
C LYS A 109 -17.32 13.78 -6.10
N ILE A 110 -17.72 14.67 -6.99
CA ILE A 110 -16.97 14.89 -8.24
C ILE A 110 -15.55 15.35 -7.87
N GLY A 111 -14.57 14.77 -8.54
CA GLY A 111 -13.14 15.00 -8.28
C GLY A 111 -12.56 14.16 -7.14
N GLU A 112 -13.36 13.38 -6.41
CA GLU A 112 -12.87 12.43 -5.40
C GLU A 112 -12.06 11.31 -6.06
N TYR A 113 -11.01 10.86 -5.37
CA TYR A 113 -10.19 9.74 -5.81
C TYR A 113 -10.63 8.46 -5.10
N ARG A 114 -10.57 7.33 -5.80
CA ARG A 114 -10.83 6.00 -5.25
C ARG A 114 -9.81 5.01 -5.80
N GLU A 115 -9.48 4.01 -4.99
CA GLU A 115 -8.85 2.81 -5.52
C GLU A 115 -9.94 1.94 -6.14
N GLY A 116 -9.61 1.24 -7.21
CA GLY A 116 -10.54 0.36 -7.87
C GLY A 116 -9.89 -0.91 -8.40
N ILE A 117 -10.72 -1.87 -8.75
CA ILE A 117 -10.30 -3.07 -9.45
C ILE A 117 -11.19 -3.29 -10.68
N THR A 118 -10.56 -3.52 -11.82
CA THR A 118 -11.26 -3.75 -13.10
C THR A 118 -12.01 -5.09 -13.06
N LEU A 119 -13.28 -5.07 -13.46
CA LEU A 119 -14.20 -6.21 -13.34
C LEU A 119 -14.48 -6.87 -14.69
N SER A 120 -14.93 -6.08 -15.66
CA SER A 120 -15.36 -6.56 -16.96
C SER A 120 -15.22 -5.45 -18.00
N ARG A 121 -15.17 -5.88 -19.27
CA ARG A 121 -15.13 -5.01 -20.44
C ARG A 121 -16.52 -4.95 -21.08
N THR A 122 -16.94 -3.77 -21.46
CA THR A 122 -18.18 -3.49 -22.19
C THR A 122 -17.87 -2.77 -23.50
N SER A 123 -18.86 -2.59 -24.37
CA SER A 123 -18.71 -1.73 -25.55
C SER A 123 -18.34 -0.28 -25.19
N GLU A 124 -18.79 0.20 -24.03
CA GLU A 124 -18.59 1.57 -23.55
C GLU A 124 -17.26 1.78 -22.81
N GLY A 125 -16.62 0.71 -22.33
CA GLY A 125 -15.34 0.81 -21.61
C GLY A 125 -15.10 -0.33 -20.61
N THR A 126 -14.51 -0.02 -19.46
CA THR A 126 -14.21 -1.01 -18.41
C THR A 126 -15.00 -0.70 -17.14
N LEU A 127 -15.80 -1.66 -16.66
CA LEU A 127 -16.45 -1.57 -15.36
C LEU A 127 -15.46 -1.86 -14.23
N THR A 128 -15.49 -1.04 -13.19
CA THR A 128 -14.49 -1.01 -12.12
C THR A 128 -15.18 -0.90 -10.76
N ASP A 129 -14.84 -1.80 -9.84
CA ASP A 129 -15.31 -1.74 -8.45
C ASP A 129 -14.47 -0.71 -7.69
N ILE A 130 -15.09 0.43 -7.35
CA ILE A 130 -14.48 1.53 -6.58
C ILE A 130 -14.95 1.57 -5.12
N GLY A 131 -15.57 0.48 -4.64
CA GLY A 131 -16.05 0.36 -3.27
C GLY A 131 -17.40 1.03 -2.98
N VAL A 132 -18.27 1.11 -3.99
CA VAL A 132 -19.67 1.54 -3.85
C VAL A 132 -20.64 0.48 -4.37
N GLU A 133 -21.94 0.76 -4.27
CA GLU A 133 -23.04 -0.18 -4.58
C GLU A 133 -22.98 -0.75 -6.00
N GLU A 134 -22.62 0.08 -6.98
CA GLU A 134 -22.52 -0.31 -8.38
C GLU A 134 -21.11 -0.03 -8.94
N PRO A 135 -20.63 -0.83 -9.90
CA PRO A 135 -19.37 -0.56 -10.59
C PRO A 135 -19.41 0.79 -11.30
N ALA A 136 -18.28 1.50 -11.26
CA ALA A 136 -18.08 2.71 -12.04
C ALA A 136 -17.51 2.37 -13.43
N LEU A 137 -17.86 3.16 -14.44
CA LEU A 137 -17.38 3.01 -15.80
C LEU A 137 -16.13 3.85 -16.05
N ILE A 138 -15.06 3.22 -16.54
CA ILE A 138 -13.94 3.90 -17.20
C ILE A 138 -14.25 3.94 -18.70
N SER A 139 -14.76 5.07 -19.17
CA SER A 139 -15.24 5.24 -20.54
C SER A 139 -14.11 5.11 -21.58
N ASN A 140 -14.40 4.46 -22.69
CA ASN A 140 -13.54 4.33 -23.87
C ASN A 140 -12.15 3.71 -23.61
N LYS A 141 -11.97 2.96 -22.51
CA LYS A 141 -10.72 2.25 -22.21
C LYS A 141 -10.99 0.79 -21.93
N GLN A 142 -10.22 -0.09 -22.55
CA GLN A 142 -10.29 -1.54 -22.39
C GLN A 142 -9.10 -2.04 -21.57
N LEU A 143 -9.26 -2.08 -20.25
CA LEU A 143 -8.17 -2.44 -19.34
C LEU A 143 -8.12 -3.95 -19.09
N PRO A 144 -6.94 -4.51 -18.77
CA PRO A 144 -6.83 -5.86 -18.21
C PRO A 144 -7.76 -6.04 -17.02
N LEU A 145 -8.36 -7.23 -16.88
CA LEU A 145 -9.24 -7.56 -15.76
C LEU A 145 -8.43 -7.85 -14.49
N ASN A 146 -9.04 -7.66 -13.33
CA ASN A 146 -8.41 -7.84 -12.00
C ASN A 146 -7.18 -6.95 -11.77
N GLN A 147 -7.10 -5.82 -12.47
CA GLN A 147 -6.05 -4.83 -12.30
C GLN A 147 -6.48 -3.80 -11.26
N ARG A 148 -5.64 -3.60 -10.24
CA ARG A 148 -5.81 -2.48 -9.30
C ARG A 148 -5.44 -1.17 -9.99
N VAL A 149 -6.33 -0.19 -9.91
CA VAL A 149 -6.20 1.12 -10.55
C VAL A 149 -6.57 2.21 -9.57
N THR A 150 -6.03 3.40 -9.74
CA THR A 150 -6.51 4.60 -9.05
C THR A 150 -7.39 5.39 -10.01
N THR A 151 -8.55 5.81 -9.54
CA THR A 151 -9.56 6.49 -10.35
C THR A 151 -9.97 7.81 -9.72
N ARG A 152 -10.44 8.73 -10.56
CA ARG A 152 -11.02 10.01 -10.17
C ARG A 152 -12.46 10.08 -10.68
N ILE A 153 -13.39 10.47 -9.81
CA ILE A 153 -14.80 10.58 -10.15
C ILE A 153 -15.03 11.80 -11.02
N THR A 154 -15.57 11.59 -12.22
CA THR A 154 -15.88 12.67 -13.17
C THR A 154 -17.36 13.00 -13.22
N LYS A 155 -18.23 12.00 -13.02
CA LYS A 155 -19.68 12.17 -13.11
C LYS A 155 -20.42 11.24 -12.16
N ILE A 156 -21.45 11.79 -11.51
CA ILE A 156 -22.36 11.06 -10.64
C ILE A 156 -23.76 11.28 -11.22
N GLY A 157 -24.31 10.26 -11.87
CA GLY A 157 -25.64 10.30 -12.49
C GLY A 157 -26.32 8.95 -12.41
N LYS A 158 -26.96 8.53 -13.49
CA LYS A 158 -27.53 7.17 -13.60
C LYS A 158 -26.45 6.08 -13.42
N HIS A 159 -25.25 6.34 -13.93
CA HIS A 159 -24.06 5.54 -13.66
C HIS A 159 -22.92 6.46 -13.20
N VAL A 160 -22.02 5.92 -12.39
CA VAL A 160 -20.81 6.62 -11.97
C VAL A 160 -19.76 6.47 -13.06
N GLU A 161 -19.23 7.59 -13.56
CA GLU A 161 -18.10 7.59 -14.50
C GLU A 161 -16.83 8.05 -13.79
N VAL A 162 -15.72 7.39 -14.13
CA VAL A 162 -14.40 7.67 -13.55
C VAL A 162 -13.32 7.66 -14.63
N THR A 163 -12.26 8.43 -14.40
CA THR A 163 -11.04 8.40 -15.20
C THR A 163 -9.90 7.80 -14.41
N LEU A 164 -8.90 7.24 -15.09
CA LEU A 164 -7.64 6.86 -14.43
C LEU A 164 -6.94 8.12 -13.90
N ALA A 165 -6.28 7.98 -12.75
CA ALA A 165 -5.48 9.03 -12.15
C ALA A 165 -4.14 8.45 -11.71
N GLU A 166 -3.06 9.20 -11.91
CA GLU A 166 -1.76 8.85 -11.37
C GLU A 166 -1.67 9.22 -9.89
N ARG A 167 -0.89 8.45 -9.13
CA ARG A 167 -0.71 8.67 -7.69
C ARG A 167 -0.12 10.05 -7.37
N ASP A 168 0.69 10.59 -8.27
CA ASP A 168 1.33 11.90 -8.10
C ASP A 168 0.37 13.08 -8.32
N GLU A 169 -0.82 12.84 -8.92
CA GLU A 169 -1.88 13.85 -9.05
C GLU A 169 -2.66 14.07 -7.75
N ILE A 170 -2.53 13.17 -6.77
CA ILE A 170 -3.39 13.12 -5.59
C ILE A 170 -2.88 14.10 -4.52
N PRO A 171 -3.71 15.07 -4.09
CA PRO A 171 -3.28 16.09 -3.14
C PRO A 171 -3.14 15.57 -1.71
N SER A 172 -3.59 14.36 -1.39
CA SER A 172 -3.55 13.76 -0.06
C SER A 172 -2.58 12.57 -0.01
N TYR A 173 -2.33 12.03 1.19
CA TYR A 173 -1.57 10.80 1.34
C TYR A 173 -2.39 9.61 0.82
N TRP A 174 -1.78 8.76 -0.01
CA TRP A 174 -2.47 7.68 -0.73
C TRP A 174 -1.97 6.27 -0.36
N GLY A 175 -1.42 6.10 0.85
CA GLY A 175 -0.81 4.84 1.27
C GLY A 175 0.64 4.68 0.80
N TYR A 176 1.20 3.52 1.13
CA TYR A 176 2.57 3.14 0.79
C TYR A 176 2.60 2.00 -0.23
N LYS A 177 3.68 1.94 -1.02
CA LYS A 177 4.07 0.74 -1.74
C LYS A 177 4.92 -0.14 -0.83
N VAL A 178 4.84 -1.45 -0.98
CA VAL A 178 5.75 -2.39 -0.32
C VAL A 178 6.63 -3.04 -1.37
N THR A 179 7.95 -2.96 -1.17
CA THR A 179 8.93 -3.53 -2.09
C THR A 179 9.84 -4.50 -1.35
N VAL A 180 10.03 -5.68 -1.94
CA VAL A 180 10.97 -6.69 -1.45
C VAL A 180 12.30 -6.47 -2.16
N GLU A 181 13.36 -6.18 -1.40
CA GLU A 181 14.69 -5.89 -1.92
C GLU A 181 15.65 -7.04 -1.58
N ARG A 182 16.19 -7.68 -2.62
CA ARG A 182 17.09 -8.84 -2.47
C ARG A 182 18.56 -8.42 -2.35
N ASN A 183 18.89 -7.20 -2.76
CA ASN A 183 20.23 -6.66 -2.60
C ASN A 183 20.49 -6.25 -1.14
N SER A 184 21.76 -6.18 -0.76
CA SER A 184 22.15 -5.66 0.55
C SER A 184 21.78 -4.18 0.71
N ILE A 185 21.61 -3.74 1.97
CA ILE A 185 21.30 -2.35 2.30
C ILE A 185 22.26 -1.34 1.65
N GLY A 186 23.56 -1.60 1.72
CA GLY A 186 24.56 -0.74 1.12
C GLY A 186 24.44 -0.65 -0.40
N LYS A 187 24.05 -1.75 -1.07
CA LYS A 187 23.88 -1.75 -2.53
C LYS A 187 22.65 -0.96 -2.94
N PHE A 188 21.47 -1.28 -2.39
CA PHE A 188 20.26 -0.59 -2.83
C PHE A 188 20.21 0.89 -2.39
N ALA A 189 20.85 1.25 -1.27
CA ALA A 189 20.96 2.64 -0.84
C ALA A 189 21.72 3.50 -1.86
N ARG A 190 22.71 2.92 -2.57
CA ARG A 190 23.47 3.62 -3.62
C ARG A 190 22.79 3.57 -4.99
N THR A 191 22.16 2.46 -5.34
CA THR A 191 21.65 2.25 -6.72
C THR A 191 20.28 2.84 -6.98
N ARG A 192 19.46 3.09 -5.95
CA ARG A 192 18.09 3.60 -6.11
C ARG A 192 17.99 5.12 -6.29
N GLY A 193 19.10 5.84 -6.28
CA GLY A 193 19.11 7.28 -6.54
C GLY A 193 18.41 8.12 -5.47
N PHE A 194 18.46 7.69 -4.20
CA PHE A 194 17.89 8.49 -3.10
C PHE A 194 18.64 9.81 -2.95
N GLY A 195 17.92 10.93 -2.95
CA GLY A 195 18.52 12.26 -2.74
C GLY A 195 19.04 12.50 -1.32
N LEU A 196 18.55 11.74 -0.34
CA LEU A 196 19.02 11.74 1.05
C LEU A 196 18.83 10.34 1.65
N VAL A 197 19.87 9.82 2.29
CA VAL A 197 19.83 8.54 3.02
C VAL A 197 20.13 8.81 4.49
N ILE A 198 19.19 8.46 5.36
CA ILE A 198 19.35 8.57 6.81
C ILE A 198 19.45 7.16 7.38
N ALA A 199 20.61 6.84 7.97
CA ALA A 199 20.81 5.58 8.69
C ALA A 199 20.67 5.83 10.19
N THR A 200 19.91 4.98 10.88
CA THR A 200 19.70 5.08 12.33
C THR A 200 20.50 3.99 13.05
N SER A 201 21.21 4.37 14.10
CA SER A 201 22.00 3.46 14.93
C SER A 201 22.18 4.06 16.32
N LYS A 202 22.27 3.22 17.35
CA LYS A 202 22.62 3.66 18.71
C LYS A 202 24.04 4.25 18.81
N TYR A 203 24.89 3.96 17.82
CA TYR A 203 26.25 4.50 17.69
C TYR A 203 26.32 5.72 16.77
N GLY A 204 25.18 6.16 16.21
CA GLY A 204 25.12 7.34 15.38
C GLY A 204 25.25 8.63 16.20
N VAL A 205 25.45 9.74 15.50
CA VAL A 205 25.40 11.07 16.13
C VAL A 205 23.96 11.33 16.61
N PRO A 206 23.75 11.82 17.85
CA PRO A 206 22.42 12.17 18.34
C PRO A 206 21.70 13.13 17.38
N PHE A 207 20.41 12.91 17.13
CA PHE A 207 19.63 13.70 16.17
C PHE A 207 19.69 15.20 16.46
N ALA A 208 19.66 15.59 17.74
CA ALA A 208 19.74 16.98 18.18
C ALA A 208 21.04 17.70 17.77
N ASN A 209 22.10 16.96 17.41
CA ASN A 209 23.39 17.51 17.00
C ASN A 209 23.55 17.58 15.47
N VAL A 210 22.56 17.12 14.71
CA VAL A 210 22.60 17.06 13.23
C VAL A 210 21.42 17.80 12.60
N ALA A 211 20.34 18.00 13.35
CA ALA A 211 19.08 18.61 12.92
C ALA A 211 19.09 20.15 12.94
#